data_AF-A0AB74LSS4-F1
#
_entry.id   AF-A0AB74LSS4-F1
#
_cell.length_a   1.000
_cell.length_b   1.000
_cell.length_c   1.000
_cell.angle_alpha   90.00
_cell.angle_beta   90.00
_cell.angle_gamma   90.00
#
_symmetry.space_group_name_H-M   'P 1'
#
loop_
_entity.id
_entity.type
_entity.pdbx_description
1 polymer ?
#
loop_
_entity_poly.entity_id
_entity_poly.type
_entity_poly.pdbx_seq_one_letter_code
_entity_poly.pdbx_strand_id
1 'polypeptide(L)'
;MNSMDNVDKLTEDLANLTDDTERMDTTQRQLLAQLDPTIATMQTVKDLAQTLTSAFSGLVTQMEDMTRNATVMGRTFDAANNDDSFYLPPEAFQNPDFQRGLKLFLSPDGTCARFVITHRGDPASAEGISHIDPIMQAADEAVKGTPLQAASIYLAGTSSTYKDIHEGTLYDVMIAVVASLCLIFIIMLGITRSVVASAVIVGTVALSLGSAFGLSVLIWQHILHMPLHWLVLPMAIIVMLAVGSDYNLLLIARFQEEIGAGLKTGMIRAMAGTGRVVTIAGLVFAFTMGSMVASDLRVVGQIGTTIMIGLLFDTLVVRSYMTPALATLLGRWFWWPRRVDRLARQPQVLGPRRTTALSAERAALLQ
;
A
#
# COMPACT_ATOMS: atom_id res chain seq x y z
N MET A 1 102.97 70.15 -77.31
CA MET A 1 101.69 70.07 -78.04
C MET A 1 100.72 69.15 -77.30
N ASN A 2 100.62 69.27 -75.95
CA ASN A 2 99.97 68.29 -75.06
C ASN A 2 98.91 68.92 -74.12
N SER A 3 98.30 70.06 -74.49
CA SER A 3 97.21 70.65 -73.68
C SER A 3 95.83 70.57 -74.33
N MET A 4 95.72 70.17 -75.60
CA MET A 4 94.42 69.99 -76.27
C MET A 4 93.86 68.57 -76.10
N ASP A 5 94.71 67.54 -76.13
CA ASP A 5 94.32 66.13 -75.98
C ASP A 5 93.75 65.79 -74.57
N ASN A 6 94.14 66.56 -73.55
CA ASN A 6 93.63 66.38 -72.18
C ASN A 6 92.26 67.06 -71.97
N VAL A 7 91.88 68.02 -72.82
CA VAL A 7 90.57 68.69 -72.79
C VAL A 7 89.53 67.84 -73.52
N ASP A 8 89.93 67.16 -74.60
CA ASP A 8 89.06 66.23 -75.34
C ASP A 8 88.69 65.01 -74.47
N LYS A 9 89.64 64.42 -73.74
CA LYS A 9 89.35 63.35 -72.75
C LYS A 9 88.44 63.79 -71.60
N LEU A 10 88.63 65.01 -71.09
CA LEU A 10 87.79 65.56 -70.03
C LEU A 10 86.34 65.79 -70.51
N THR A 11 86.17 66.11 -71.79
CA THR A 11 84.86 66.30 -72.42
C THR A 11 84.17 64.96 -72.66
N GLU A 12 84.92 63.93 -73.06
CA GLU A 12 84.42 62.56 -73.23
C GLU A 12 84.03 61.91 -71.89
N ASP A 13 84.84 62.11 -70.84
CA ASP A 13 84.52 61.64 -69.48
C ASP A 13 83.30 62.38 -68.89
N LEU A 14 83.13 63.68 -69.17
CA LEU A 14 81.92 64.41 -68.77
C LEU A 14 80.67 63.91 -69.51
N ALA A 15 80.80 63.57 -70.80
CA ALA A 15 79.72 63.01 -71.59
C ALA A 15 79.31 61.62 -71.08
N ASN A 16 80.29 60.77 -70.74
CA ASN A 16 80.06 59.45 -70.15
C ASN A 16 79.44 59.55 -68.74
N LEU A 17 79.88 60.48 -67.90
CA LEU A 17 79.26 60.73 -66.58
C LEU A 17 77.81 61.20 -66.71
N THR A 18 77.50 61.97 -67.75
CA THR A 18 76.12 62.42 -68.01
C THR A 18 75.23 61.24 -68.44
N ASP A 19 75.73 60.35 -69.33
CA ASP A 19 75.03 59.14 -69.75
C ASP A 19 74.84 58.15 -68.58
N ASP A 20 75.84 57.98 -67.71
CA ASP A 20 75.74 57.15 -66.52
C ASP A 20 74.76 57.71 -65.49
N THR A 21 74.66 59.03 -65.35
CA THR A 21 73.67 59.68 -64.48
C THR A 21 72.24 59.47 -65.02
N GLU A 22 72.07 59.50 -66.34
CA GLU A 22 70.78 59.22 -67.00
C GLU A 22 70.39 57.74 -66.89
N ARG A 23 71.37 56.82 -66.94
CA ARG A 23 71.18 55.38 -66.65
C ARG A 23 70.82 55.12 -65.18
N MET A 24 71.43 55.85 -64.24
CA MET A 24 71.06 55.75 -62.83
C MET A 24 69.63 56.22 -62.58
N ASP A 25 69.20 57.33 -63.19
CA ASP A 25 67.83 57.85 -63.05
C ASP A 25 66.80 56.87 -63.64
N THR A 26 67.07 56.32 -64.83
CA THR A 26 66.19 55.28 -65.42
C THR A 26 66.12 54.01 -64.57
N THR A 27 67.23 53.56 -64.01
CA THR A 27 67.27 52.37 -63.13
C THR A 27 66.57 52.62 -61.79
N GLN A 28 66.71 53.82 -61.21
CA GLN A 28 66.04 54.21 -59.98
C GLN A 28 64.52 54.29 -60.17
N ARG A 29 64.05 54.81 -61.32
CA ARG A 29 62.62 54.78 -61.67
C ARG A 29 62.09 53.36 -61.86
N GLN A 30 62.87 52.45 -62.43
CA GLN A 30 62.50 51.03 -62.53
C GLN A 30 62.41 50.35 -61.16
N LEU A 31 63.35 50.63 -60.24
CA LEU A 31 63.31 50.12 -58.87
C LEU A 31 62.08 50.64 -58.10
N LEU A 32 61.77 51.93 -58.24
CA LEU A 32 60.57 52.53 -57.63
C LEU A 32 59.28 51.94 -58.20
N ALA A 33 59.22 51.71 -59.51
CA ALA A 33 58.07 51.06 -60.15
C ALA A 33 57.87 49.59 -59.70
N GLN A 34 58.91 48.96 -59.16
CA GLN A 34 58.86 47.58 -58.68
C GLN A 34 58.55 47.47 -57.17
N LEU A 35 58.66 48.56 -56.40
CA LEU A 35 58.32 48.55 -54.96
C LEU A 35 56.81 48.36 -54.73
N ASP A 36 55.97 49.06 -55.49
CA ASP A 36 54.50 48.95 -55.36
C ASP A 36 53.97 47.52 -55.55
N PRO A 37 54.32 46.79 -56.62
CA PRO A 37 53.90 45.39 -56.75
C PRO A 37 54.50 44.50 -55.65
N THR A 38 55.71 44.78 -55.17
CA THR A 38 56.32 44.01 -54.07
C THR A 38 55.57 44.21 -52.75
N ILE A 39 55.16 45.45 -52.44
CA ILE A 39 54.35 45.78 -51.26
C ILE A 39 52.97 45.13 -51.36
N ALA A 40 52.31 45.20 -52.53
CA ALA A 40 51.03 44.54 -52.76
C ALA A 40 51.12 43.01 -52.57
N THR A 41 52.21 42.40 -53.01
CA THR A 41 52.47 40.97 -52.80
C THR A 41 52.65 40.65 -51.32
N MET A 42 53.41 41.47 -50.58
CA MET A 42 53.59 41.30 -49.13
C MET A 42 52.28 41.48 -48.35
N GLN A 43 51.43 42.44 -48.74
CA GLN A 43 50.10 42.61 -48.15
C GLN A 43 49.22 41.38 -48.40
N THR A 44 49.23 40.83 -49.61
CA THR A 44 48.50 39.60 -49.94
C THR A 44 48.97 38.41 -49.11
N VAL A 45 50.29 38.25 -48.95
CA VAL A 45 50.86 37.18 -48.10
C VAL A 45 50.47 37.36 -46.63
N LYS A 46 50.47 38.61 -46.13
CA LYS A 46 50.04 38.93 -44.76
C LYS A 46 48.58 38.58 -44.54
N ASP A 47 47.69 38.99 -45.46
CA ASP A 47 46.25 38.72 -45.36
C ASP A 47 45.97 37.21 -45.42
N LEU A 48 46.70 36.48 -46.27
CA LEU A 48 46.62 35.02 -46.32
C LEU A 48 47.08 34.39 -45.00
N ALA A 49 48.18 34.86 -44.42
CA ALA A 49 48.67 34.37 -43.13
C ALA A 49 47.69 34.66 -41.98
N GLN A 50 47.06 35.83 -41.96
CA GLN A 50 46.03 36.18 -40.97
C GLN A 50 44.78 35.32 -41.13
N THR A 51 44.36 35.09 -42.38
CA THR A 51 43.23 34.22 -42.70
C THR A 51 43.49 32.78 -42.26
N LEU A 52 44.69 32.25 -42.57
CA LEU A 52 45.10 30.91 -42.14
C LEU A 52 45.14 30.79 -40.61
N THR A 53 45.69 31.79 -39.91
CA THR A 53 45.74 31.79 -38.44
C THR A 53 44.33 31.78 -37.84
N SER A 54 43.41 32.57 -38.40
CA SER A 54 42.01 32.63 -37.95
C SER A 54 41.25 31.33 -38.23
N ALA A 55 41.50 30.71 -39.39
CA ALA A 55 40.93 29.42 -39.74
C ALA A 55 41.44 28.31 -38.80
N PHE A 56 42.74 28.30 -38.51
CA PHE A 56 43.33 27.35 -37.56
C PHE A 56 42.80 27.57 -36.14
N SER A 57 42.67 28.81 -35.68
CA SER A 57 42.10 29.07 -34.34
C SER A 57 40.65 28.59 -34.25
N GLY A 58 39.84 28.81 -35.29
CA GLY A 58 38.45 28.32 -35.33
C GLY A 58 38.38 26.79 -35.28
N LEU A 59 39.29 26.10 -35.98
CA LEU A 59 39.37 24.63 -35.97
C LEU A 59 39.82 24.10 -34.60
N VAL A 60 40.78 24.76 -33.94
CA VAL A 60 41.21 24.42 -32.57
C VAL A 60 40.08 24.61 -31.57
N THR A 61 39.36 25.74 -31.61
CA THR A 61 38.18 25.95 -30.75
C THR A 61 37.11 24.87 -30.97
N GLN A 62 36.87 24.48 -32.23
CA GLN A 62 35.92 23.42 -32.55
C GLN A 62 36.37 22.05 -32.04
N MET A 63 37.67 21.73 -32.13
CA MET A 63 38.24 20.51 -31.50
C MET A 63 38.14 20.55 -29.98
N GLU A 64 38.37 21.71 -29.37
CA GLU A 64 38.27 21.90 -27.92
C GLU A 64 36.84 21.69 -27.43
N ASP A 65 35.83 22.26 -28.10
CA ASP A 65 34.42 22.04 -27.76
C ASP A 65 33.99 20.58 -27.93
N MET A 66 34.48 19.89 -28.98
CA MET A 66 34.23 18.46 -29.17
C MET A 66 34.88 17.59 -28.07
N THR A 67 36.09 17.92 -27.63
CA THR A 67 36.83 17.17 -26.61
C THR A 67 36.40 17.51 -25.18
N ARG A 68 35.88 18.71 -24.96
CA ARG A 68 35.35 19.16 -23.66
C ARG A 68 34.20 18.28 -23.20
N ASN A 69 33.24 17.97 -24.07
CA ASN A 69 32.12 17.09 -23.74
C ASN A 69 32.59 15.66 -23.40
N ALA A 70 33.55 15.11 -24.16
CA ALA A 70 34.11 13.79 -23.87
C ALA A 70 34.89 13.76 -22.54
N THR A 71 35.62 14.83 -22.22
CA THR A 71 36.39 14.94 -20.97
C THR A 71 35.47 15.11 -19.76
N VAL A 72 34.41 15.92 -19.89
CA VAL A 72 33.38 16.07 -18.85
C VAL A 72 32.67 14.73 -18.64
N MET A 73 32.27 14.04 -19.70
CA MET A 73 31.66 12.72 -19.64
C MET A 73 32.52 11.72 -18.85
N GLY A 74 33.82 11.63 -19.14
CA GLY A 74 34.75 10.76 -18.41
C GLY A 74 34.83 11.10 -16.92
N ARG A 75 34.99 12.37 -16.56
CA ARG A 75 35.03 12.80 -15.15
C ARG A 75 33.72 12.56 -14.42
N THR A 76 32.57 12.74 -15.09
CA THR A 76 31.26 12.48 -14.49
C THR A 76 31.01 10.99 -14.27
N PHE A 77 31.49 10.14 -15.17
CA PHE A 77 31.40 8.69 -15.04
C PHE A 77 32.27 8.20 -13.87
N ASP A 78 33.52 8.67 -13.80
CA ASP A 78 34.43 8.37 -12.69
C ASP A 78 33.89 8.86 -11.32
N ALA A 79 33.21 10.02 -11.30
CA ALA A 79 32.64 10.57 -10.07
C ALA A 79 31.34 9.87 -9.62
N ALA A 80 30.60 9.26 -10.55
CA ALA A 80 29.33 8.60 -10.24
C ALA A 80 29.52 7.27 -9.48
N ASN A 81 30.72 6.69 -9.49
CA ASN A 81 31.06 5.40 -8.83
C ASN A 81 30.07 4.27 -9.15
N ASN A 82 29.42 4.32 -10.32
CA ASN A 82 28.46 3.32 -10.77
C ASN A 82 28.48 3.23 -12.32
N ASP A 83 28.71 2.02 -12.82
CA ASP A 83 28.77 1.70 -14.26
C ASP A 83 27.39 1.81 -14.95
N ASP A 84 26.29 1.90 -14.19
CA ASP A 84 24.91 2.01 -14.70
C ASP A 84 24.42 3.46 -14.93
N SER A 85 25.32 4.44 -14.88
CA SER A 85 24.96 5.85 -15.13
C SER A 85 24.92 6.20 -16.63
N PHE A 86 23.97 7.04 -17.04
CA PHE A 86 23.90 7.55 -18.42
C PHE A 86 24.29 9.03 -18.47
N TYR A 87 25.05 9.42 -19.50
CA TYR A 87 25.41 10.82 -19.71
C TYR A 87 24.22 11.59 -20.29
N LEU A 88 23.81 12.65 -19.59
CA LEU A 88 22.82 13.60 -20.08
C LEU A 88 23.53 14.90 -20.46
N PRO A 89 23.53 15.30 -21.75
CA PRO A 89 24.19 16.54 -22.19
C PRO A 89 23.60 17.78 -21.50
N PRO A 90 24.42 18.79 -21.14
CA PRO A 90 23.94 20.02 -20.51
C PRO A 90 22.84 20.74 -21.30
N GLU A 91 22.85 20.60 -22.63
CA GLU A 91 21.85 21.18 -23.53
C GLU A 91 20.46 20.58 -23.31
N ALA A 92 20.36 19.32 -22.85
CA ALA A 92 19.08 18.68 -22.54
C ALA A 92 18.31 19.41 -21.44
N PHE A 93 19.02 20.02 -20.47
CA PHE A 93 18.41 20.82 -19.40
C PHE A 93 17.82 22.15 -19.90
N GLN A 94 18.20 22.60 -21.09
CA GLN A 94 17.65 23.81 -21.71
C GLN A 94 16.35 23.52 -22.50
N ASN A 95 16.03 22.25 -22.74
CA ASN A 95 14.82 21.86 -23.47
C ASN A 95 13.55 22.20 -22.65
N PRO A 96 12.60 22.99 -23.19
CA PRO A 96 11.36 23.35 -22.50
C PRO A 96 10.52 22.15 -22.04
N ASP A 97 10.54 21.04 -22.79
CA ASP A 97 9.81 19.81 -22.46
C ASP A 97 10.46 19.09 -21.28
N PHE A 98 11.79 19.06 -21.26
CA PHE A 98 12.56 18.48 -20.16
C PHE A 98 12.35 19.26 -18.86
N GLN A 99 12.34 20.61 -18.93
CA GLN A 99 12.03 21.46 -17.79
C GLN A 99 10.61 21.28 -17.27
N ARG A 100 9.63 21.03 -18.16
CA ARG A 100 8.26 20.67 -17.75
C ARG A 100 8.23 19.30 -17.06
N GLY A 101 8.96 18.32 -17.58
CA GLY A 101 9.11 16.99 -16.98
C GLY A 101 9.73 17.06 -15.59
N LEU A 102 10.85 17.76 -15.43
CA LEU A 102 11.51 17.97 -14.13
C LEU A 102 10.53 18.52 -13.08
N LYS A 103 9.69 19.50 -13.43
CA LYS A 103 8.69 20.06 -12.51
C LYS A 103 7.60 19.07 -12.09
N LEU A 104 7.36 18.01 -12.88
CA LEU A 104 6.35 17.00 -12.58
C LEU A 104 6.91 15.83 -11.75
N PHE A 105 8.21 15.56 -11.85
CA PHE A 105 8.85 14.41 -11.22
C PHE A 105 9.81 14.77 -10.09
N LEU A 106 10.33 15.99 -10.03
CA LEU A 106 11.17 16.47 -8.93
C LEU A 106 10.44 17.53 -8.12
N SER A 107 10.72 17.57 -6.83
CA SER A 107 10.26 18.65 -5.97
C SER A 107 10.96 19.97 -6.32
N PRO A 108 10.35 21.14 -6.01
CA PRO A 108 10.96 22.45 -6.30
C PRO A 108 12.32 22.67 -5.62
N ASP A 109 12.55 22.01 -4.50
CA ASP A 109 13.80 22.00 -3.73
C ASP A 109 14.80 20.91 -4.16
N GLY A 110 14.41 20.03 -5.10
CA GLY A 110 15.26 18.98 -5.66
C GLY A 110 15.59 17.83 -4.70
N THR A 111 14.93 17.76 -3.54
CA THR A 111 15.18 16.74 -2.50
C THR A 111 14.38 15.46 -2.72
N CYS A 112 13.27 15.54 -3.44
CA CYS A 112 12.36 14.41 -3.68
C CYS A 112 12.23 14.15 -5.17
N ALA A 113 12.30 12.87 -5.54
CA ALA A 113 11.98 12.38 -6.87
C ALA A 113 10.77 11.45 -6.80
N ARG A 114 9.82 11.64 -7.71
CA ARG A 114 8.67 10.78 -7.91
C ARG A 114 8.89 9.94 -9.15
N PHE A 115 8.62 8.64 -9.05
CA PHE A 115 8.58 7.73 -10.19
C PHE A 115 7.17 7.17 -10.33
N VAL A 116 6.72 6.96 -11.56
CA VAL A 116 5.43 6.32 -11.85
C VAL A 116 5.72 4.93 -12.35
N ILE A 117 5.33 3.93 -11.57
CA ILE A 117 5.52 2.51 -11.89
C ILE A 117 4.17 1.97 -12.37
N THR A 118 4.15 1.41 -13.57
CA THR A 118 2.96 0.74 -14.12
C THR A 118 3.29 -0.74 -14.29
N HIS A 119 2.59 -1.60 -13.55
CA HIS A 119 2.72 -3.04 -13.66
C HIS A 119 1.58 -3.63 -14.49
N ARG A 120 1.78 -4.86 -15.00
CA ARG A 120 0.70 -5.60 -15.69
C ARG A 120 -0.32 -6.11 -14.67
N GLY A 121 -1.57 -6.24 -15.10
CA GLY A 121 -2.68 -6.73 -14.27
C GLY A 121 -3.44 -5.62 -13.54
N ASP A 122 -4.45 -6.02 -12.77
CA ASP A 122 -5.26 -5.10 -11.97
C ASP A 122 -4.53 -4.74 -10.66
N PRO A 123 -4.27 -3.46 -10.37
CA PRO A 123 -3.63 -3.03 -9.13
C PRO A 123 -4.44 -3.34 -7.86
N ALA A 124 -5.77 -3.53 -7.97
CA ALA A 124 -6.61 -3.90 -6.84
C ALA A 124 -6.72 -5.42 -6.62
N SER A 125 -6.05 -6.23 -7.46
CA SER A 125 -6.05 -7.68 -7.34
C SER A 125 -4.95 -8.18 -6.38
N ALA A 126 -5.10 -9.41 -5.87
CA ALA A 126 -4.09 -10.04 -5.03
C ALA A 126 -2.71 -10.15 -5.71
N GLU A 127 -2.69 -10.35 -7.04
CA GLU A 127 -1.46 -10.36 -7.85
C GLU A 127 -0.85 -8.96 -7.96
N GLY A 128 -1.67 -7.93 -8.18
CA GLY A 128 -1.20 -6.54 -8.21
C GLY A 128 -0.62 -6.08 -6.87
N ILE A 129 -1.21 -6.53 -5.76
CA ILE A 129 -0.74 -6.25 -4.40
C ILE A 129 0.58 -6.99 -4.10
N SER A 130 0.74 -8.24 -4.55
CA SER A 130 1.97 -9.01 -4.27
C SER A 130 3.22 -8.46 -4.96
N HIS A 131 3.06 -7.65 -6.03
CA HIS A 131 4.18 -6.99 -6.70
C HIS A 131 4.83 -5.87 -5.87
N ILE A 132 4.18 -5.37 -4.82
CA ILE A 132 4.65 -4.22 -4.04
C ILE A 132 5.96 -4.52 -3.31
N ASP A 133 6.05 -5.68 -2.65
CA ASP A 133 7.23 -6.03 -1.87
C ASP A 133 8.47 -6.21 -2.76
N PRO A 134 8.40 -6.94 -3.90
CA PRO A 134 9.50 -6.98 -4.87
C PRO A 134 9.89 -5.61 -5.42
N ILE A 135 8.92 -4.71 -5.67
CA ILE A 135 9.20 -3.36 -6.17
C ILE A 135 9.98 -2.55 -5.13
N MET A 136 9.54 -2.57 -3.87
CA MET A 136 10.24 -1.88 -2.79
C MET A 136 11.64 -2.47 -2.55
N GLN A 137 11.76 -3.79 -2.56
CA GLN A 137 13.05 -4.46 -2.43
C GLN A 137 14.00 -4.10 -3.57
N ALA A 138 13.53 -4.10 -4.82
CA ALA A 138 14.33 -3.72 -5.98
C ALA A 138 14.77 -2.24 -5.90
N ALA A 139 13.90 -1.36 -5.41
CA ALA A 139 14.23 0.05 -5.21
C ALA A 139 15.30 0.22 -4.12
N ASP A 140 15.17 -0.48 -2.99
CA ASP A 140 16.16 -0.49 -1.91
C ASP A 140 17.51 -1.05 -2.38
N GLU A 141 17.49 -2.09 -3.21
CA GLU A 141 18.70 -2.69 -3.78
C GLU A 141 19.38 -1.76 -4.79
N ALA A 142 18.62 -1.09 -5.67
CA ALA A 142 19.17 -0.19 -6.68
C ALA A 142 19.87 1.04 -6.09
N VAL A 143 19.48 1.45 -4.89
CA VAL A 143 20.04 2.63 -4.22
C VAL A 143 21.31 2.30 -3.41
N LYS A 144 21.58 1.01 -3.12
CA LYS A 144 22.81 0.58 -2.44
C LYS A 144 24.05 0.90 -3.28
N GLY A 145 25.08 1.44 -2.62
CA GLY A 145 26.32 1.82 -3.29
C GLY A 145 26.26 3.14 -4.05
N THR A 146 25.10 3.81 -4.09
CA THR A 146 24.94 5.13 -4.69
C THR A 146 24.99 6.24 -3.62
N PRO A 147 25.22 7.51 -3.99
CA PRO A 147 25.09 8.64 -3.06
C PRO A 147 23.71 8.78 -2.40
N LEU A 148 22.69 8.10 -2.97
CA LEU A 148 21.32 8.11 -2.47
C LEU A 148 21.05 7.02 -1.42
N GLN A 149 22.07 6.28 -0.94
CA GLN A 149 21.89 5.18 0.02
C GLN A 149 21.08 5.53 1.28
N ALA A 150 21.12 6.79 1.72
CA ALA A 150 20.38 7.29 2.87
C ALA A 150 18.96 7.84 2.54
N ALA A 151 18.53 7.76 1.28
CA ALA A 151 17.23 8.25 0.85
C ALA A 151 16.10 7.36 1.39
N SER A 152 14.99 7.98 1.82
CA SER A 152 13.78 7.26 2.19
C SER A 152 12.92 7.00 0.96
N ILE A 153 12.54 5.73 0.77
CA ILE A 153 11.70 5.29 -0.34
C ILE A 153 10.27 5.11 0.17
N TYR A 154 9.31 5.74 -0.51
CA TYR A 154 7.89 5.61 -0.20
C TYR A 154 7.13 5.19 -1.45
N LEU A 155 6.17 4.29 -1.28
CA LEU A 155 5.29 3.84 -2.34
C LEU A 155 3.85 4.30 -2.07
N ALA A 156 3.23 4.91 -3.08
CA ALA A 156 1.84 5.32 -3.05
C ALA A 156 1.12 4.84 -4.32
N GLY A 157 -0.20 4.69 -4.23
CA GLY A 157 -1.03 4.23 -5.34
C GLY A 157 -2.12 3.27 -4.87
N THR A 158 -2.89 2.77 -5.82
CA THR A 158 -4.00 1.84 -5.52
C THR A 158 -3.47 0.58 -4.84
N SER A 159 -2.50 -0.12 -5.44
CA SER A 159 -2.01 -1.39 -4.89
C SER A 159 -1.45 -1.22 -3.48
N SER A 160 -0.63 -0.19 -3.22
CA SER A 160 -0.07 0.09 -1.89
C SER A 160 -1.15 0.37 -0.85
N THR A 161 -2.15 1.17 -1.21
CA THR A 161 -3.28 1.45 -0.31
C THR A 161 -4.07 0.18 0.03
N TYR A 162 -4.33 -0.69 -0.95
CA TYR A 162 -5.02 -1.95 -0.71
C TYR A 162 -4.18 -2.93 0.11
N LYS A 163 -2.85 -2.94 -0.05
CA LYS A 163 -1.92 -3.69 0.81
C LYS A 163 -2.04 -3.23 2.27
N ASP A 164 -1.95 -1.93 2.50
CA ASP A 164 -2.04 -1.34 3.84
C ASP A 164 -3.39 -1.64 4.50
N ILE A 165 -4.48 -1.55 3.74
CA ILE A 165 -5.83 -1.93 4.22
C ILE A 165 -5.89 -3.42 4.56
N HIS A 166 -5.30 -4.29 3.73
CA HIS A 166 -5.30 -5.72 3.97
C HIS A 166 -4.53 -6.09 5.24
N GLU A 167 -3.32 -5.56 5.41
CA GLU A 167 -2.51 -5.78 6.61
C GLU A 167 -3.21 -5.21 7.85
N GLY A 168 -3.71 -3.97 7.79
CA GLY A 168 -4.48 -3.36 8.87
C GLY A 168 -5.70 -4.19 9.26
N THR A 169 -6.45 -4.69 8.27
CA THR A 169 -7.63 -5.54 8.52
C THR A 169 -7.27 -6.84 9.23
N LEU A 170 -6.13 -7.47 8.92
CA LEU A 170 -5.70 -8.70 9.61
C LEU A 170 -5.47 -8.46 11.10
N TYR A 171 -4.76 -7.38 11.44
CA TYR A 171 -4.52 -7.01 12.84
C TYR A 171 -5.81 -6.63 13.55
N ASP A 172 -6.65 -5.80 12.93
CA ASP A 172 -7.91 -5.35 13.51
C ASP A 172 -8.87 -6.51 13.76
N VAL A 173 -8.99 -7.45 12.80
CA VAL A 173 -9.81 -8.65 12.95
C VAL A 173 -9.26 -9.55 14.06
N MET A 174 -7.95 -9.75 14.13
CA MET A 174 -7.34 -10.55 15.18
C MET A 174 -7.59 -9.94 16.56
N ILE A 175 -7.39 -8.63 16.70
CA ILE A 175 -7.66 -7.90 17.94
C ILE A 175 -9.15 -7.99 18.28
N ALA A 176 -10.04 -7.74 17.33
CA ALA A 176 -11.49 -7.80 17.55
C ALA A 176 -11.96 -9.19 18.00
N VAL A 177 -11.50 -10.26 17.35
CA VAL A 177 -11.86 -11.64 17.70
C VAL A 177 -11.31 -12.01 19.07
N VAL A 178 -10.03 -11.77 19.33
CA VAL A 178 -9.42 -12.14 20.61
C VAL A 178 -10.03 -11.32 21.75
N ALA A 179 -10.14 -10.00 21.59
CA ALA A 179 -10.69 -9.12 22.61
C ALA A 179 -12.16 -9.44 22.91
N SER A 180 -12.99 -9.68 21.88
CA SER A 180 -14.40 -10.04 22.07
C SER A 180 -14.58 -11.41 22.71
N LEU A 181 -13.83 -12.44 22.30
CA LEU A 181 -13.89 -13.76 22.92
C LEU A 181 -13.43 -13.71 24.38
N CYS A 182 -12.36 -12.95 24.68
CA CYS A 182 -11.92 -12.71 26.05
C CYS A 182 -12.97 -11.96 26.87
N LEU A 183 -13.61 -10.93 26.31
CA LEU A 183 -14.66 -10.16 26.97
C LEU A 183 -15.88 -11.03 27.27
N ILE A 184 -16.36 -11.79 26.27
CA ILE A 184 -17.46 -12.74 26.45
C ILE A 184 -17.07 -13.79 27.50
N PHE A 185 -15.85 -14.31 27.47
CA PHE A 185 -15.37 -15.25 28.47
C PHE A 185 -15.41 -14.67 29.89
N ILE A 186 -14.95 -13.43 30.10
CA ILE A 186 -14.97 -12.75 31.39
C ILE A 186 -16.41 -12.53 31.88
N ILE A 187 -17.30 -12.04 31.02
CA ILE A 187 -18.72 -11.85 31.35
C ILE A 187 -19.37 -13.19 31.71
N MET A 188 -19.12 -14.23 30.92
CA MET A 188 -19.64 -15.57 31.17
C MET A 188 -19.08 -16.16 32.45
N LEU A 189 -17.82 -15.92 32.79
CA LEU A 189 -17.20 -16.34 34.04
C LEU A 189 -17.87 -15.64 35.22
N GLY A 190 -18.13 -14.34 35.12
CA GLY A 190 -18.85 -13.56 36.15
C GLY A 190 -20.27 -14.08 36.40
N ILE A 191 -20.99 -14.41 35.32
CA ILE A 191 -22.37 -14.90 35.40
C ILE A 191 -22.39 -16.35 35.87
N THR A 192 -21.80 -17.27 35.11
CA THR A 192 -21.85 -18.71 35.38
C THR A 192 -21.10 -19.10 36.66
N ARG A 193 -20.09 -18.30 37.06
CA ARG A 193 -19.14 -18.64 38.12
C ARG A 193 -18.50 -20.03 37.92
N SER A 194 -18.42 -20.47 36.67
CA SER A 194 -17.85 -21.76 36.25
C SER A 194 -16.94 -21.53 35.05
N VAL A 195 -15.67 -21.92 35.19
CA VAL A 195 -14.66 -21.77 34.13
C VAL A 195 -14.98 -22.70 32.97
N VAL A 196 -15.41 -23.94 33.27
CA VAL A 196 -15.71 -24.96 32.26
C VAL A 196 -16.95 -24.56 31.44
N ALA A 197 -18.01 -24.09 32.10
CA ALA A 197 -19.21 -23.62 31.39
C ALA A 197 -18.86 -22.46 30.45
N SER A 198 -18.12 -21.47 30.96
CA SER A 198 -17.73 -20.29 30.19
C SER A 198 -16.87 -20.66 28.98
N ALA A 199 -15.90 -21.55 29.14
CA ALA A 199 -15.05 -22.02 28.06
C ALA A 199 -15.84 -22.77 26.97
N VAL A 200 -16.79 -23.63 27.37
CA VAL A 200 -17.66 -24.36 26.42
C VAL A 200 -18.50 -23.38 25.61
N ILE A 201 -19.12 -22.40 26.25
CA ILE A 201 -19.96 -21.40 25.58
C ILE A 201 -19.13 -20.57 24.59
N VAL A 202 -17.98 -20.06 25.03
CA VAL A 202 -17.08 -19.30 24.14
C VAL A 202 -16.57 -20.17 22.99
N GLY A 203 -16.24 -21.44 23.26
CA GLY A 203 -15.85 -22.40 22.23
C GLY A 203 -16.96 -22.66 21.21
N THR A 204 -18.22 -22.74 21.66
CA THR A 204 -19.37 -22.88 20.75
C THR A 204 -19.56 -21.65 19.85
N VAL A 205 -19.33 -20.45 20.37
CA VAL A 205 -19.36 -19.19 19.57
C VAL A 205 -18.22 -19.17 18.56
N ALA A 206 -17.00 -19.51 18.97
CA ALA A 206 -15.86 -19.57 18.07
C ALA A 206 -16.07 -20.61 16.96
N LEU A 207 -16.62 -21.78 17.28
CA LEU A 207 -16.99 -22.80 16.31
C LEU A 207 -18.06 -22.29 15.33
N SER A 208 -19.05 -21.56 15.84
CA SER A 208 -20.12 -20.96 15.03
C SER A 208 -19.57 -19.93 14.03
N LEU A 209 -18.71 -19.02 14.49
CA LEU A 209 -17.99 -18.05 13.66
C LEU A 209 -17.14 -18.74 12.59
N GLY A 210 -16.34 -19.73 12.98
CA GLY A 210 -15.50 -20.49 12.05
C GLY A 210 -16.31 -21.26 11.02
N SER A 211 -17.43 -21.87 11.43
CA SER A 211 -18.33 -22.59 10.53
C SER A 211 -19.04 -21.66 9.57
N ALA A 212 -19.49 -20.48 10.02
CA ALA A 212 -20.11 -19.47 9.17
C ALA A 212 -19.17 -18.97 8.08
N PHE A 213 -17.94 -18.63 8.48
CA PHE A 213 -16.93 -18.19 7.53
C PHE A 213 -16.53 -19.31 6.57
N GLY A 214 -16.25 -20.51 7.07
CA GLY A 214 -15.89 -21.66 6.25
C GLY A 214 -16.98 -22.04 5.25
N LEU A 215 -18.26 -22.02 5.66
CA LEU A 215 -19.38 -22.32 4.77
C LEU A 215 -19.62 -21.19 3.76
N SER A 216 -19.40 -19.93 4.14
CA SER A 216 -19.46 -18.81 3.21
C SER A 216 -18.37 -18.89 2.15
N VAL A 217 -17.13 -19.20 2.54
CA VAL A 217 -16.02 -19.48 1.62
C VAL A 217 -16.38 -20.62 0.66
N LEU A 218 -16.95 -21.71 1.18
CA LEU A 218 -17.39 -22.83 0.35
C LEU A 218 -18.43 -22.40 -0.70
N ILE A 219 -19.46 -21.66 -0.29
CA ILE A 219 -20.55 -21.26 -1.18
C ILE A 219 -20.07 -20.25 -2.23
N TRP A 220 -19.32 -19.24 -1.82
CA TRP A 220 -18.93 -18.17 -2.73
C TRP A 220 -17.71 -18.53 -3.58
N GLN A 221 -16.66 -19.09 -2.98
CA GLN A 221 -15.42 -19.39 -3.71
C GLN A 221 -15.51 -20.70 -4.48
N HIS A 222 -16.04 -21.77 -3.88
CA HIS A 222 -16.05 -23.09 -4.53
C HIS A 222 -17.29 -23.34 -5.39
N ILE A 223 -18.48 -22.89 -4.97
CA ILE A 223 -19.70 -23.11 -5.75
C ILE A 223 -19.88 -21.99 -6.78
N LEU A 224 -19.84 -20.74 -6.33
CA LEU A 224 -20.10 -19.57 -7.19
C LEU A 224 -18.85 -19.03 -7.90
N HIS A 225 -17.65 -19.59 -7.64
CA HIS A 225 -16.38 -19.19 -8.26
C HIS A 225 -16.08 -17.69 -8.15
N MET A 226 -16.56 -17.05 -7.08
CA MET A 226 -16.37 -15.63 -6.81
C MET A 226 -15.56 -15.44 -5.53
N PRO A 227 -14.51 -14.58 -5.56
CA PRO A 227 -13.75 -14.29 -4.35
C PRO A 227 -14.63 -13.56 -3.33
N LEU A 228 -14.40 -13.88 -2.05
CA LEU A 228 -15.01 -13.16 -0.94
C LEU A 228 -14.37 -11.77 -0.86
N HIS A 229 -15.21 -10.75 -0.72
CA HIS A 229 -14.72 -9.41 -0.46
C HIS A 229 -14.10 -9.35 0.95
N TRP A 230 -12.98 -8.63 1.11
CA TRP A 230 -12.24 -8.53 2.37
C TRP A 230 -13.10 -8.03 3.55
N LEU A 231 -14.06 -7.15 3.27
CA LEU A 231 -15.01 -6.60 4.27
C LEU A 231 -16.00 -7.64 4.84
N VAL A 232 -16.20 -8.77 4.16
CA VAL A 232 -17.18 -9.79 4.57
C VAL A 232 -16.80 -10.38 5.93
N LEU A 233 -15.53 -10.71 6.13
CA LEU A 233 -15.03 -11.35 7.34
C LEU A 233 -15.18 -10.44 8.59
N PRO A 234 -14.65 -9.20 8.60
CA PRO A 234 -14.84 -8.29 9.74
C PRO A 234 -16.30 -8.03 10.07
N MET A 235 -17.13 -7.78 9.05
CA MET A 235 -18.54 -7.46 9.26
C MET A 235 -19.34 -8.65 9.80
N ALA A 236 -19.10 -9.84 9.26
CA ALA A 236 -19.72 -11.06 9.76
C ALA A 236 -19.33 -11.33 11.22
N ILE A 237 -18.05 -11.17 11.56
CA ILE A 237 -17.55 -11.34 12.94
C ILE A 237 -18.24 -10.36 13.89
N ILE A 238 -18.26 -9.06 13.58
CA ILE A 238 -18.86 -8.03 14.45
C ILE A 238 -20.34 -8.34 14.70
N VAL A 239 -21.10 -8.62 13.64
CA VAL A 239 -22.54 -8.87 13.76
C VAL A 239 -22.81 -10.19 14.47
N MET A 240 -22.11 -11.26 14.12
CA MET A 240 -22.30 -12.58 14.74
C MET A 240 -21.88 -12.58 16.21
N LEU A 241 -20.83 -11.86 16.59
CA LEU A 241 -20.45 -11.72 18.00
C LEU A 241 -21.47 -10.90 18.79
N ALA A 242 -21.95 -9.78 18.24
CA ALA A 242 -22.96 -8.95 18.88
C ALA A 242 -24.23 -9.78 19.16
N VAL A 243 -24.75 -10.45 18.13
CA VAL A 243 -25.99 -11.21 18.22
C VAL A 243 -25.81 -12.51 19.01
N GLY A 244 -24.69 -13.22 18.80
CA GLY A 244 -24.39 -14.48 19.48
C GLY A 244 -24.17 -14.31 20.97
N SER A 245 -23.51 -13.23 21.40
CA SER A 245 -23.30 -12.89 22.81
C SER A 245 -24.63 -12.66 23.54
N ASP A 246 -25.50 -11.83 22.97
CA ASP A 246 -26.79 -11.46 23.58
C ASP A 246 -27.69 -12.68 23.81
N TYR A 247 -27.76 -13.57 22.83
CA TYR A 247 -28.59 -14.77 22.96
C TYR A 247 -27.97 -15.81 23.90
N ASN A 248 -26.65 -15.94 23.96
CA ASN A 248 -26.01 -16.82 24.94
C ASN A 248 -26.29 -16.34 26.35
N LEU A 249 -26.20 -15.04 26.59
CA LEU A 249 -26.52 -14.42 27.86
C LEU A 249 -27.94 -14.75 28.33
N LEU A 250 -28.95 -14.56 27.46
CA LEU A 250 -30.35 -14.85 27.80
C LEU A 250 -30.60 -16.32 28.15
N LEU A 251 -30.00 -17.24 27.38
CA LEU A 251 -30.15 -18.68 27.60
C LEU A 251 -29.53 -19.09 28.95
N ILE A 252 -28.39 -18.51 29.30
CA ILE A 252 -27.65 -18.83 30.52
C ILE A 252 -28.31 -18.20 31.75
N ALA A 253 -28.75 -16.95 31.66
CA ALA A 253 -29.50 -16.31 32.73
C ALA A 253 -30.74 -17.15 33.10
N ARG A 254 -31.47 -17.64 32.08
CA ARG A 254 -32.61 -18.51 32.32
C ARG A 254 -32.21 -19.88 32.86
N PHE A 255 -31.12 -20.44 32.35
CA PHE A 255 -30.60 -21.71 32.86
C PHE A 255 -30.28 -21.59 34.35
N GLN A 256 -29.71 -20.47 34.80
CA GLN A 256 -29.44 -20.21 36.22
C GLN A 256 -30.68 -20.11 37.09
N GLU A 257 -31.73 -19.45 36.61
CA GLU A 257 -33.01 -19.38 37.32
C GLU A 257 -33.61 -20.76 37.56
N GLU A 258 -33.41 -21.70 36.64
CA GLU A 258 -33.97 -23.06 36.69
C GLU A 258 -33.00 -24.10 37.28
N ILE A 259 -31.74 -23.76 37.62
CA ILE A 259 -30.79 -24.67 38.31
C ILE A 259 -31.41 -25.25 39.59
N GLY A 260 -32.24 -24.45 40.29
CA GLY A 260 -32.89 -24.85 41.54
C GLY A 260 -33.81 -26.06 41.42
N ALA A 261 -34.30 -26.39 40.21
CA ALA A 261 -35.14 -27.54 39.93
C ALA A 261 -34.34 -28.83 39.62
N GLY A 262 -33.00 -28.76 39.64
CA GLY A 262 -32.08 -29.86 39.36
C GLY A 262 -31.51 -29.80 37.93
N LEU A 263 -30.25 -30.24 37.76
CA LEU A 263 -29.45 -30.04 36.54
C LEU A 263 -30.11 -30.54 35.24
N LYS A 264 -30.76 -31.70 35.26
CA LYS A 264 -31.42 -32.27 34.06
C LYS A 264 -32.78 -31.63 33.80
N THR A 265 -33.59 -31.47 34.84
CA THR A 265 -34.95 -30.91 34.74
C THR A 265 -34.94 -29.41 34.44
N GLY A 266 -34.01 -28.67 35.05
CA GLY A 266 -33.81 -27.24 34.81
C GLY A 266 -33.30 -26.95 33.40
N MET A 267 -32.46 -27.81 32.83
CA MET A 267 -32.03 -27.68 31.42
C MET A 267 -33.19 -27.88 30.45
N ILE A 268 -33.99 -28.93 30.66
CA ILE A 268 -35.15 -29.23 29.82
C ILE A 268 -36.18 -28.09 29.91
N ARG A 269 -36.47 -27.59 31.13
CA ARG A 269 -37.40 -26.47 31.33
C ARG A 269 -36.88 -25.16 30.75
N ALA A 270 -35.60 -24.85 30.92
CA ALA A 270 -34.99 -23.66 30.32
C ALA A 270 -35.04 -23.74 28.78
N MET A 271 -34.64 -24.88 28.19
CA MET A 271 -34.70 -25.08 26.74
C MET A 271 -36.14 -25.04 26.20
N ALA A 272 -37.10 -25.66 26.88
CA ALA A 272 -38.50 -25.65 26.47
C ALA A 272 -39.13 -24.26 26.58
N GLY A 273 -38.75 -23.46 27.57
CA GLY A 273 -39.30 -22.12 27.81
C GLY A 273 -38.71 -21.04 26.91
N THR A 274 -37.37 -20.98 26.78
CA THR A 274 -36.69 -19.90 26.04
C THR A 274 -36.15 -20.32 24.68
N GLY A 275 -35.98 -21.62 24.42
CA GLY A 275 -35.47 -22.11 23.14
C GLY A 275 -36.34 -21.67 21.97
N ARG A 276 -37.68 -21.76 22.10
CA ARG A 276 -38.59 -21.34 21.03
C ARG A 276 -38.48 -19.85 20.70
N VAL A 277 -38.40 -18.98 21.70
CA VAL A 277 -38.31 -17.52 21.50
C VAL A 277 -36.98 -17.15 20.85
N VAL A 278 -35.88 -17.72 21.34
CA VAL A 278 -34.53 -17.44 20.82
C VAL A 278 -34.37 -17.97 19.40
N THR A 279 -34.87 -19.17 19.09
CA THR A 279 -34.81 -19.74 17.74
C THR A 279 -35.63 -18.91 16.76
N ILE A 280 -36.84 -18.46 17.12
CA ILE A 280 -37.65 -17.59 16.25
C ILE A 280 -36.93 -16.25 16.01
N ALA A 281 -36.41 -15.62 17.06
CA ALA A 281 -35.69 -14.35 16.92
C ALA A 281 -34.46 -14.48 16.01
N GLY A 282 -33.66 -15.53 16.22
CA GLY A 282 -32.49 -15.80 15.38
C GLY A 282 -32.85 -16.15 13.93
N LEU A 283 -33.94 -16.87 13.70
CA LEU A 283 -34.42 -17.17 12.35
C LEU A 283 -34.87 -15.91 11.60
N VAL A 284 -35.65 -15.04 12.27
CA VAL A 284 -36.09 -13.76 11.70
C VAL A 284 -34.87 -12.93 11.33
N PHE A 285 -33.91 -12.78 12.25
CA PHE A 285 -32.71 -11.98 12.00
C PHE A 285 -31.84 -12.58 10.88
N ALA A 286 -31.68 -13.91 10.83
CA ALA A 286 -30.97 -14.58 9.76
C ALA A 286 -31.61 -14.31 8.40
N PHE A 287 -32.94 -14.40 8.27
CA PHE A 287 -33.63 -14.09 7.02
C PHE A 287 -33.59 -12.61 6.66
N THR A 288 -33.67 -11.70 7.65
CA THR A 288 -33.49 -10.27 7.41
C THR A 288 -32.11 -9.98 6.82
N MET A 289 -31.05 -10.58 7.39
CA MET A 289 -29.70 -10.45 6.84
C MET A 289 -29.56 -11.14 5.48
N GLY A 290 -30.18 -12.31 5.31
CA GLY A 290 -30.24 -13.02 4.02
C GLY A 290 -30.89 -12.21 2.90
N SER A 291 -31.88 -11.36 3.22
CA SER A 291 -32.55 -10.51 2.23
C SER A 291 -31.60 -9.53 1.52
N MET A 292 -30.45 -9.20 2.12
CA MET A 292 -29.41 -8.37 1.51
C MET A 292 -28.81 -8.98 0.23
N VAL A 293 -29.02 -10.29 -0.03
CA VAL A 293 -28.65 -10.92 -1.31
C VAL A 293 -29.37 -10.31 -2.51
N ALA A 294 -30.51 -9.66 -2.30
CA ALA A 294 -31.24 -8.94 -3.34
C ALA A 294 -30.62 -7.58 -3.69
N SER A 295 -29.58 -7.14 -2.97
CA SER A 295 -28.89 -5.89 -3.28
C SER A 295 -28.03 -6.02 -4.54
N ASP A 296 -28.05 -4.98 -5.39
CA ASP A 296 -27.17 -4.89 -6.57
C ASP A 296 -25.68 -4.89 -6.18
N LEU A 297 -25.36 -4.45 -4.96
CA LEU A 297 -24.00 -4.45 -4.45
C LEU A 297 -23.64 -5.85 -3.92
N ARG A 298 -22.86 -6.60 -4.71
CA ARG A 298 -22.42 -7.97 -4.38
C ARG A 298 -21.81 -8.10 -2.98
N VAL A 299 -21.07 -7.09 -2.53
CA VAL A 299 -20.46 -7.05 -1.20
C VAL A 299 -21.51 -7.14 -0.09
N VAL A 300 -22.63 -6.42 -0.26
CA VAL A 300 -23.75 -6.44 0.70
C VAL A 300 -24.44 -7.80 0.71
N GLY A 301 -24.63 -8.41 -0.45
CA GLY A 301 -25.16 -9.77 -0.57
C GLY A 301 -24.24 -10.82 0.07
N GLN A 302 -22.92 -10.72 -0.10
CA GLN A 302 -21.94 -11.60 0.53
C GLN A 302 -21.96 -11.46 2.07
N ILE A 303 -22.01 -10.24 2.58
CA ILE A 303 -22.11 -9.97 4.03
C ILE A 303 -23.38 -10.61 4.59
N GLY A 304 -24.54 -10.29 4.01
CA GLY A 304 -25.83 -10.75 4.51
C GLY A 304 -25.99 -12.27 4.46
N THR A 305 -25.55 -12.92 3.38
CA THR A 305 -25.58 -14.39 3.26
C THR A 305 -24.65 -15.07 4.25
N THR A 306 -23.45 -14.54 4.47
CA THR A 306 -22.50 -15.06 5.47
C THR A 306 -23.10 -15.01 6.88
N ILE A 307 -23.71 -13.87 7.23
CA ILE A 307 -24.37 -13.68 8.53
C ILE A 307 -25.57 -14.61 8.65
N MET A 308 -26.42 -14.72 7.62
CA MET A 308 -27.58 -15.63 7.60
C MET A 308 -27.15 -17.07 7.88
N ILE A 309 -26.17 -17.57 7.15
CA ILE A 309 -25.67 -18.94 7.31
C ILE A 309 -25.11 -19.14 8.71
N GLY A 310 -24.31 -18.20 9.20
CA GLY A 310 -23.72 -18.28 10.51
C GLY A 310 -24.75 -18.31 11.64
N LEU A 311 -25.78 -17.46 11.55
CA LEU A 311 -26.86 -17.43 12.53
C LEU A 311 -27.74 -18.67 12.48
N LEU A 312 -28.03 -19.20 11.29
CA LEU A 312 -28.76 -20.46 11.14
C LEU A 312 -27.97 -21.62 11.73
N PHE A 313 -26.66 -21.67 11.50
CA PHE A 313 -25.79 -22.68 12.09
C PHE A 313 -25.73 -22.53 13.63
N ASP A 314 -25.58 -21.31 14.14
CA ASP A 314 -25.59 -21.03 15.57
C ASP A 314 -26.90 -21.50 16.23
N THR A 315 -28.03 -21.11 15.67
CA THR A 315 -29.34 -21.33 16.29
C THR A 315 -29.78 -22.79 16.17
N LEU A 316 -29.61 -23.41 15.00
CA LEU A 316 -30.13 -24.74 14.73
C LEU A 316 -29.16 -25.86 15.13
N VAL A 317 -27.87 -25.68 14.93
CA VAL A 317 -26.87 -26.74 15.19
C VAL A 317 -26.23 -26.53 16.55
N VAL A 318 -25.63 -25.36 16.76
CA VAL A 318 -24.82 -25.10 17.96
C VAL A 318 -25.73 -25.03 19.20
N ARG A 319 -26.73 -24.14 19.20
CA ARG A 319 -27.57 -23.87 20.36
C ARG A 319 -28.64 -24.93 20.61
N SER A 320 -29.27 -25.45 19.56
CA SER A 320 -30.35 -26.43 19.72
C SER A 320 -29.83 -27.84 19.99
N TYR A 321 -28.64 -28.20 19.51
CA TYR A 321 -28.10 -29.56 19.62
C TYR A 321 -26.80 -29.61 20.42
N MET A 322 -25.78 -28.85 20.03
CA MET A 322 -24.43 -28.96 20.59
C MET A 322 -24.34 -28.50 22.03
N THR A 323 -24.95 -27.35 22.38
CA THR A 323 -24.91 -26.78 23.73
C THR A 323 -25.61 -27.66 24.77
N PRO A 324 -26.84 -28.17 24.55
CA PRO A 324 -27.46 -29.13 25.45
C PRO A 324 -26.70 -30.46 25.52
N ALA A 325 -26.16 -30.96 24.41
CA ALA A 325 -25.36 -32.19 24.39
C ALA A 325 -24.09 -32.05 25.24
N LEU A 326 -23.34 -30.95 25.09
CA LEU A 326 -22.14 -30.68 25.88
C LEU A 326 -22.48 -30.47 27.37
N ALA A 327 -23.55 -29.74 27.67
CA ALA A 327 -23.99 -29.53 29.05
C ALA A 327 -24.43 -30.84 29.73
N THR A 328 -25.09 -31.74 29.01
CA THR A 328 -25.48 -33.07 29.54
C THR A 328 -24.29 -34.02 29.67
N LEU A 329 -23.35 -34.02 28.73
CA LEU A 329 -22.15 -34.85 28.74
C LEU A 329 -21.21 -34.46 29.89
N LEU A 330 -20.96 -33.15 30.06
CA LEU A 330 -20.07 -32.63 31.11
C LEU A 330 -20.72 -32.65 32.49
N GLY A 331 -22.05 -32.66 32.58
CA GLY A 331 -22.82 -32.90 33.81
C GLY A 331 -22.34 -32.07 35.00
N ARG A 332 -21.65 -32.72 35.95
CA ARG A 332 -21.17 -32.10 37.20
C ARG A 332 -19.87 -31.29 37.01
N TRP A 333 -19.06 -31.64 36.01
CA TRP A 333 -17.83 -30.91 35.65
C TRP A 333 -18.13 -29.59 34.95
N PHE A 334 -19.28 -29.49 34.27
CA PHE A 334 -19.74 -28.25 33.64
C PHE A 334 -19.84 -27.08 34.62
N TRP A 335 -20.11 -27.36 35.90
CA TRP A 335 -20.29 -26.34 36.93
C TRP A 335 -19.06 -26.09 37.79
N TRP A 336 -17.96 -26.82 37.58
CA TRP A 336 -16.74 -26.67 38.37
C TRP A 336 -16.18 -25.24 38.21
N PRO A 337 -15.97 -24.47 39.31
CA PRO A 337 -15.76 -24.88 40.72
C PRO A 337 -17.01 -24.91 41.63
N ARG A 338 -18.18 -24.51 41.12
CA ARG A 338 -19.41 -24.44 41.90
C ARG A 338 -20.00 -25.84 42.09
N ARG A 339 -19.96 -26.37 43.32
CA ARG A 339 -20.62 -27.63 43.67
C ARG A 339 -22.14 -27.40 43.68
N VAL A 340 -22.81 -27.87 42.62
CA VAL A 340 -24.28 -27.97 42.63
C VAL A 340 -24.62 -29.24 43.41
N ASP A 341 -24.64 -29.11 44.74
CA ASP A 341 -25.10 -30.21 45.59
C ASP A 341 -26.56 -30.51 45.29
N ARG A 342 -26.87 -31.80 45.35
CA ARG A 342 -28.18 -32.39 45.08
C ARG A 342 -29.17 -31.98 46.19
N LEU A 343 -29.54 -30.70 46.27
CA LEU A 343 -30.73 -30.29 46.98
C LEU A 343 -31.94 -30.72 46.13
N ALA A 344 -32.17 -32.03 46.12
CA ALA A 344 -33.50 -32.57 45.96
C ALA A 344 -34.33 -32.01 47.13
N ARG A 345 -34.83 -30.78 47.00
CA ARG A 345 -36.04 -30.44 47.72
C ARG A 345 -37.08 -31.43 47.20
N GLN A 346 -37.39 -32.40 48.04
CA GLN A 346 -38.55 -33.26 47.89
C GLN A 346 -39.71 -32.36 47.41
N PRO A 347 -40.52 -32.82 46.43
CA PRO A 347 -41.72 -32.09 46.07
C PRO A 347 -42.46 -31.88 47.38
N GLN A 348 -42.61 -30.62 47.78
CA GLN A 348 -43.37 -30.28 48.96
C GLN A 348 -44.80 -30.68 48.60
N VAL A 349 -45.19 -31.88 49.03
CA VAL A 349 -46.55 -32.36 48.94
C VAL A 349 -47.35 -31.31 49.69
N LEU A 350 -48.03 -30.45 48.93
CA LEU A 350 -49.07 -29.58 49.45
C LEU A 350 -50.06 -30.54 50.10
N GLY A 351 -49.97 -30.67 51.42
CA GLY A 351 -50.94 -31.43 52.20
C GLY A 351 -52.34 -30.93 51.86
N PRO A 352 -53.35 -31.81 51.86
CA PRO A 352 -54.70 -31.44 51.47
C PRO A 352 -55.13 -30.21 52.26
N ARG A 353 -55.44 -29.13 51.55
CA ARG A 353 -56.07 -27.93 52.10
C ARG A 353 -57.28 -28.41 52.90
N ARG A 354 -57.23 -28.29 54.23
CA ARG A 354 -58.42 -28.38 55.08
C ARG A 354 -59.33 -27.20 54.73
N THR A 355 -60.15 -27.34 53.71
CA THR A 355 -61.31 -26.49 53.45
C THR A 355 -62.49 -26.99 54.25
N THR A 356 -62.40 -26.91 55.58
CA THR A 356 -63.53 -27.15 56.50
C THR A 356 -63.24 -26.47 57.83
N ALA A 357 -63.55 -25.16 57.93
CA ALA A 357 -63.75 -24.49 59.23
C ALA A 357 -64.23 -23.03 59.10
N LEU A 358 -64.08 -22.36 57.96
CA LEU A 358 -64.38 -20.91 57.85
C LEU A 358 -65.74 -20.56 57.22
N SER A 359 -66.55 -21.54 56.81
CA SER A 359 -67.90 -21.28 56.27
C SER A 359 -69.04 -21.51 57.27
N ALA A 360 -68.81 -22.18 58.40
CA ALA A 360 -69.86 -22.42 59.40
C ALA A 360 -70.02 -21.25 60.39
N GLU A 361 -68.94 -20.52 60.67
CA GLU A 361 -68.96 -19.43 61.67
C GLU A 361 -69.56 -18.12 61.11
N ARG A 362 -69.59 -17.95 59.77
CA ARG A 362 -70.21 -16.79 59.13
C ARG A 362 -71.72 -16.94 58.88
N ALA A 363 -72.28 -18.14 59.02
CA ALA A 363 -73.73 -18.37 58.86
C ALA A 363 -74.52 -18.17 60.16
N ALA A 364 -73.87 -18.16 61.33
CA ALA A 364 -74.51 -18.03 62.63
C ALA A 364 -74.58 -16.58 63.18
N LEU A 365 -74.01 -15.60 62.45
CA LEU A 365 -73.99 -14.18 62.84
C LEU A 365 -74.96 -13.31 62.01
N LEU A 366 -75.84 -13.92 61.21
CA LEU A 366 -76.84 -13.24 60.38
C LEU A 366 -78.26 -13.84 60.52
N GLN A 367 -78.60 -14.34 61.70
CA GLN A 367 -79.97 -14.48 62.20
C GLN A 367 -80.03 -13.84 63.58
#